data_AF-A0A5C1QGM6-F1
#
_entry.id   AF-A0A5C1QGM6-F1
#
_cell.length_a   1.000
_cell.length_b   1.000
_cell.length_c   1.000
_cell.angle_alpha   90.00
_cell.angle_beta   90.00
_cell.angle_gamma   90.00
#
_symmetry.space_group_name_H-M   'P 1'
#
loop_
_entity.id
_entity.type
_entity.pdbx_description
1 polymer ?
#
loop_
_entity_poly.entity_id
_entity_poly.type
_entity_poly.pdbx_seq_one_letter_code
_entity_poly.pdbx_strand_id
1 'polypeptide(L)'
;MTNQMVVAIIIKLFFGFLAALTSLLLWSKTRDGAWLLMVLGVVFLYLETLLQILDSFGFILYKKIEFSSIPILPLIFEVVPFFFFALGMFVFLLRIRRFK
;
A
#
# COMPACT_ATOMS: atom_id res chain seq x y z
N MET A 1 -22.26 12.90 -2.98
CA MET A 1 -21.58 11.63 -3.30
C MET A 1 -22.57 10.74 -4.04
N THR A 2 -22.25 10.28 -5.26
CA THR A 2 -23.09 9.30 -5.96
C THR A 2 -23.00 7.94 -5.25
N ASN A 3 -24.12 7.20 -5.16
CA ASN A 3 -24.17 5.89 -4.47
C ASN A 3 -23.07 4.91 -4.90
N GLN A 4 -22.63 4.98 -6.16
CA GLN A 4 -21.56 4.15 -6.71
C GLN A 4 -20.19 4.38 -6.05
N MET A 5 -19.85 5.63 -5.71
CA MET A 5 -18.57 5.96 -5.07
C MET A 5 -18.49 5.39 -3.66
N VAL A 6 -19.61 5.40 -2.92
CA VAL A 6 -19.68 4.89 -1.55
C VAL A 6 -19.47 3.38 -1.52
N VAL A 7 -20.11 2.64 -2.44
CA VAL A 7 -19.94 1.19 -2.55
C VAL A 7 -18.48 0.84 -2.85
N ALA A 8 -17.84 1.55 -3.77
CA ALA A 8 -16.42 1.34 -4.09
C ALA A 8 -15.50 1.59 -2.89
N ILE A 9 -15.77 2.65 -2.11
CA ILE A 9 -15.01 2.96 -0.89
C ILE A 9 -15.13 1.83 0.13
N ILE A 10 -16.34 1.33 0.39
CA ILE A 10 -16.57 0.24 1.36
C ILE A 10 -15.81 -1.03 0.95
N ILE A 11 -15.89 -1.40 -0.34
CA ILE A 11 -15.17 -2.57 -0.87
C ILE A 11 -13.66 -2.39 -0.70
N LYS A 12 -13.11 -1.25 -1.12
CA LYS A 12 -11.68 -0.95 -0.99
C LYS A 12 -11.22 -1.01 0.46
N LEU A 13 -12.01 -0.47 1.39
CA LEU A 13 -11.69 -0.48 2.82
C LEU A 13 -11.64 -1.91 3.36
N PHE A 14 -12.67 -2.71 3.06
CA PHE A 14 -12.79 -4.07 3.56
C PHE A 14 -11.68 -4.98 3.04
N PHE A 15 -11.45 -4.98 1.72
CA PHE A 15 -10.39 -5.79 1.12
C PHE A 15 -9.00 -5.29 1.48
N GLY A 16 -8.79 -3.97 1.57
CA GLY A 16 -7.54 -3.38 2.03
C GLY A 16 -7.21 -3.78 3.46
N PHE A 17 -8.20 -3.78 4.36
CA PHE A 17 -8.07 -4.26 5.73
C PHE A 17 -7.72 -5.75 5.79
N LEU A 18 -8.43 -6.59 5.03
CA LEU A 18 -8.13 -8.02 4.95
C LEU A 18 -6.72 -8.30 4.43
N ALA A 19 -6.31 -7.58 3.39
CA ALA A 19 -4.96 -7.70 2.83
C ALA A 19 -3.90 -7.29 3.86
N ALA A 20 -4.07 -6.15 4.54
CA ALA A 20 -3.15 -5.71 5.58
C ALA A 20 -3.04 -6.71 6.74
N LEU A 21 -4.18 -7.21 7.25
CA LEU A 21 -4.22 -8.20 8.33
C LEU A 21 -3.53 -9.50 7.93
N THR A 22 -3.90 -10.07 6.78
CA THR A 22 -3.33 -11.35 6.32
C THR A 22 -1.84 -11.23 6.06
N SER A 23 -1.40 -10.10 5.52
CA SER A 23 0.02 -9.80 5.32
C SER A 23 0.78 -9.74 6.64
N LEU A 24 0.24 -9.03 7.65
CA LEU A 24 0.84 -8.97 8.98
C LEU A 24 0.93 -10.35 9.66
N LEU A 25 -0.12 -11.18 9.52
CA LEU A 25 -0.14 -12.56 10.02
C LEU A 25 0.90 -13.44 9.33
N LEU A 26 1.08 -13.28 8.01
CA LEU A 26 2.07 -14.01 7.23
C LEU A 26 3.49 -13.68 7.70
N TRP A 27 3.78 -12.40 7.96
CA TRP A 27 5.08 -12.00 8.49
C TRP A 27 5.33 -12.50 9.91
N SER A 28 4.32 -12.49 10.77
CA SER A 28 4.43 -13.05 12.13
C SER A 28 4.90 -14.50 12.14
N LYS A 29 4.47 -15.30 11.15
CA LYS A 29 4.86 -16.71 11.00
C LYS A 29 6.19 -16.92 10.28
N THR A 30 6.49 -16.15 9.24
CA THR A 30 7.70 -16.35 8.42
C THR A 30 8.94 -15.68 8.99
N ARG A 31 8.78 -14.52 9.67
CA ARG A 31 9.85 -13.68 10.25
C ARG A 31 11.04 -13.42 9.29
N ASP A 32 10.78 -13.44 7.98
CA ASP A 32 11.77 -13.18 6.93
C ASP A 32 11.76 -11.69 6.55
N GLY A 33 12.94 -11.13 6.28
CA GLY A 33 13.07 -9.76 5.78
C GLY A 33 12.44 -9.54 4.41
N ALA A 34 12.46 -10.54 3.52
CA ALA A 34 11.78 -10.46 2.22
C ALA A 34 10.26 -10.36 2.40
N TRP A 35 9.70 -11.19 3.30
CA TRP A 35 8.27 -11.15 3.62
C TRP A 35 7.88 -9.84 4.31
N LEU A 36 8.73 -9.29 5.18
CA LEU A 36 8.50 -7.97 5.80
C LEU A 36 8.33 -6.87 4.75
N LEU A 37 9.19 -6.84 3.72
CA LEU A 37 9.10 -5.87 2.63
C LEU A 37 7.77 -6.01 1.87
N MET A 38 7.32 -7.24 1.61
CA MET A 38 6.00 -7.48 1.02
C MET A 38 4.88 -6.96 1.92
N VAL A 39 4.98 -7.15 3.25
CA VAL A 39 3.98 -6.60 4.18
C VAL A 39 3.93 -5.09 4.15
N LEU A 40 5.08 -4.42 4.15
CA LEU A 40 5.15 -2.97 4.06
C LEU A 40 4.45 -2.46 2.80
N GLY A 41 4.66 -3.11 1.65
CA GLY A 41 3.96 -2.72 0.41
C GLY A 41 2.43 -2.77 0.53
N VAL A 42 1.89 -3.83 1.15
CA VAL A 42 0.44 -3.94 1.40
C VAL A 42 -0.06 -2.88 2.37
N VAL A 43 0.70 -2.60 3.43
CA VAL A 43 0.36 -1.56 4.41
C VAL A 43 0.33 -0.18 3.76
N PHE A 44 1.30 0.14 2.89
CA PHE A 44 1.33 1.42 2.17
C PHE A 44 0.17 1.55 1.18
N LEU A 45 -0.24 0.48 0.47
CA LEU A 45 -1.45 0.50 -0.38
C LEU A 45 -2.71 0.81 0.43
N TYR A 46 -2.83 0.20 1.61
CA TYR A 46 -3.96 0.48 2.49
C TYR A 46 -3.92 1.92 3.02
N LEU A 47 -2.75 2.40 3.41
CA LEU A 47 -2.54 3.77 3.87
C LEU A 47 -2.91 4.79 2.78
N GLU A 48 -2.47 4.57 1.53
CA GLU A 48 -2.84 5.42 0.40
C GLU A 48 -4.36 5.45 0.19
N THR A 49 -5.01 4.27 0.24
CA THR A 49 -6.47 4.16 0.13
C THR A 49 -7.17 4.98 1.22
N LEU A 50 -6.70 4.92 2.46
CA LEU A 50 -7.22 5.72 3.56
C LEU A 50 -7.04 7.22 3.31
N LEU A 51 -5.88 7.65 2.82
CA LEU A 51 -5.60 9.05 2.51
C LEU A 51 -6.51 9.57 1.38
N GLN A 52 -6.71 8.80 0.32
CA GLN A 52 -7.64 9.16 -0.77
C GLN A 52 -9.08 9.32 -0.26
N ILE A 53 -9.51 8.47 0.66
CA ILE A 53 -10.84 8.55 1.28
C ILE A 53 -10.93 9.80 2.15
N LEU A 54 -9.90 10.07 2.95
CA LEU A 54 -9.85 11.22 3.85
C LEU A 54 -9.86 12.56 3.08
N ASP A 55 -9.17 12.62 1.93
CA ASP A 55 -9.22 13.72 0.96
C ASP A 55 -10.62 13.87 0.34
N SER A 56 -11.26 12.75 -0.02
CA SER A 56 -12.62 12.74 -0.59
C SER A 56 -13.69 13.27 0.37
N PHE A 57 -13.46 13.14 1.68
CA PHE A 57 -14.29 13.73 2.73
C PHE A 57 -13.89 15.18 3.09
N GLY A 58 -12.79 15.70 2.54
CA GLY A 58 -12.32 17.06 2.77
C GLY A 58 -11.56 17.26 4.09
N PHE A 59 -11.13 16.18 4.75
CA PHE A 59 -10.38 16.26 6.02
C PHE A 59 -8.90 16.62 5.84
N ILE A 60 -8.31 16.27 4.69
CA ILE A 60 -6.91 16.58 4.37
C ILE A 60 -6.79 17.20 2.98
N LEU A 61 -5.68 17.91 2.75
CA LEU A 61 -5.36 18.56 1.49
C LEU A 61 -4.39 17.70 0.66
N TYR A 62 -4.75 16.44 0.46
CA TYR A 62 -3.86 15.41 -0.09
C TYR A 62 -3.38 15.74 -1.51
N LYS A 63 -4.25 16.37 -2.31
CA LYS A 63 -3.95 16.78 -3.69
C LYS A 63 -3.35 18.17 -3.85
N LYS A 64 -3.27 18.99 -2.79
CA LYS A 64 -2.86 20.41 -2.94
C LYS A 64 -1.36 20.63 -3.08
N ILE A 65 -0.53 19.62 -2.80
CA ILE A 65 0.92 19.70 -3.00
C ILE A 65 1.22 19.31 -4.44
N GLU A 66 1.17 20.29 -5.32
CA GLU A 66 1.40 20.12 -6.76
C GLU A 66 2.76 20.70 -7.17
N PHE A 67 3.48 19.97 -8.02
CA PHE A 67 4.60 20.49 -8.78
C PHE A 67 4.30 20.27 -10.26
N SER A 68 4.27 21.35 -11.03
CA SER A 68 3.93 21.29 -12.46
C SER A 68 2.59 20.58 -12.74
N SER A 69 1.55 20.84 -11.92
CA SER A 69 0.22 20.21 -11.98
C SER A 69 0.17 18.71 -11.65
N ILE A 70 1.27 18.14 -11.17
CA ILE A 70 1.33 16.75 -10.71
C ILE A 70 1.24 16.76 -9.19
N PRO A 71 0.24 16.09 -8.59
CA PRO A 71 0.16 15.96 -7.14
C PRO A 71 1.26 14.99 -6.69
N ILE A 72 2.31 15.53 -6.06
CA ILE A 72 3.52 14.77 -5.73
C ILE A 72 3.27 13.79 -4.60
N LEU A 73 2.53 14.22 -3.58
CA LEU A 73 2.32 13.41 -2.38
C LEU A 73 1.54 12.12 -2.71
N PRO A 74 0.42 12.17 -3.46
CA PRO A 74 -0.27 10.96 -3.92
C PRO A 74 0.62 10.06 -4.77
N LEU A 75 1.40 10.64 -5.68
CA LEU A 75 2.31 9.88 -6.55
C LEU A 75 3.34 9.10 -5.73
N ILE A 76 3.92 9.71 -4.69
CA ILE A 76 4.87 9.02 -3.81
C ILE A 76 4.19 7.82 -3.12
N PHE A 77 3.02 8.02 -2.51
CA PHE A 77 2.30 6.95 -1.84
C PHE A 77 1.84 5.83 -2.79
N GLU A 78 1.54 6.17 -4.05
CA GLU A 78 1.19 5.20 -5.10
C GLU A 78 2.40 4.36 -5.53
N VAL A 79 3.60 4.95 -5.63
CA VAL A 79 4.82 4.26 -6.09
C VAL A 79 5.51 3.44 -4.98
N VAL A 80 5.45 3.91 -3.73
CA VAL A 80 6.13 3.28 -2.58
C VAL A 80 5.79 1.79 -2.39
N PRO A 81 4.53 1.34 -2.50
CA PRO A 81 4.20 -0.08 -2.44
C PRO A 81 4.93 -0.94 -3.45
N PHE A 82 4.98 -0.48 -4.71
CA PHE A 82 5.63 -1.21 -5.78
C PHE A 82 7.14 -1.32 -5.55
N PHE A 83 7.76 -0.28 -4.99
CA PHE A 83 9.15 -0.32 -4.58
C PHE A 83 9.40 -1.39 -3.50
N PHE A 84 8.54 -1.46 -2.48
CA PHE A 84 8.62 -2.48 -1.44
C PHE A 84 8.42 -3.90 -1.98
N PHE A 85 7.47 -4.10 -2.90
CA PHE A 85 7.27 -5.40 -3.54
C PHE A 85 8.48 -5.82 -4.38
N ALA A 86 9.02 -4.90 -5.20
CA ALA A 86 10.20 -5.17 -6.00
C ALA A 86 11.40 -5.55 -5.13
N LEU A 87 11.66 -4.80 -4.06
CA LEU A 87 12.72 -5.12 -3.10
C LEU A 87 12.48 -6.45 -2.39
N GLY A 88 11.25 -6.73 -1.93
CA GLY A 88 10.91 -7.98 -1.25
C GLY A 88 11.17 -9.20 -2.14
N MET A 89 10.71 -9.14 -3.39
CA MET A 89 10.99 -10.18 -4.39
C MET A 89 12.48 -10.32 -4.68
N PHE A 90 13.22 -9.21 -4.79
CA PHE A 90 14.66 -9.22 -5.02
C PHE A 90 15.43 -9.87 -3.87
N VAL A 91 15.12 -9.50 -2.62
CA VAL A 91 15.73 -10.11 -1.42
C VAL A 91 15.42 -11.60 -1.35
N PHE A 92 14.18 -12.00 -1.68
CA PHE A 92 13.79 -13.42 -1.74
C PHE A 92 14.62 -14.21 -2.78
N LEU A 93 14.79 -13.67 -3.99
CA LEU A 93 15.59 -14.29 -5.05
C LEU A 93 17.07 -14.44 -4.66
N LEU A 94 17.65 -13.43 -4.02
CA LEU A 94 19.03 -13.49 -3.53
C LEU A 94 19.21 -14.55 -2.44
N ARG A 95 18.21 -14.75 -1.58
CA ARG A 95 18.24 -15.78 -0.54
C ARG A 95 18.17 -17.19 -1.13
N ILE A 96 17.29 -17.42 -2.12
CA ILE A 96 17.17 -18.73 -2.80
C ILE A 96 18.49 -19.16 -3.45
N ARG A 97 19.25 -18.22 -4.02
CA ARG A 97 20.55 -18.51 -4.64
C ARG A 97 21.62 -18.96 -3.65
N ARG A 98 21.49 -18.69 -2.34
CA ARG A 98 22.47 -19.14 -1.33
C ARG A 98 22.28 -20.60 -0.89
N PHE A 99 21.17 -21.23 -1.26
CA PHE A 99 20.87 -22.63 -0.89
C PHE A 99 21.06 -23.62 -2.05
N LYS A 100 21.47 -23.15 -3.23
CA LYS A 100 21.97 -23.98 -4.33
C LYS A 100 23.50 -23.91 -4.35
#